data_AF-R4XNF8-F1
#
_entry.id   AF-R4XNF8-F1
#
_cell.length_a   1.000
_cell.length_b   1.000
_cell.length_c   1.000
_cell.angle_alpha   90.00
_cell.angle_beta   90.00
_cell.angle_gamma   90.00
#
_symmetry.space_group_name_H-M   'P 1'
#
loop_
_entity.id
_entity.type
_entity.pdbx_description
1 polymer ?
#
loop_
_entity_poly.entity_id
_entity_poly.type
_entity_poly.pdbx_seq_one_letter_code
_entity_poly.pdbx_strand_id
1 'polypeptide(L)'
;MHMPSDSELASLALTHVYYNPKDILGLPSALLALLPQALVVAYVVAIYTRREVEVCWMFAGQLSCEAFNWILKRIIKQDRPYSVAGIGKGYGMPSSHSQFMAFFGTYIVLYVYLRCINSPVYWRMLRVLGVVSTSVAVCVSRIYLTYHTRDQVMVGVAIGTMYGILWYNFFNIMKYMGLVDWTLDQPIARYFWLKDTIIDDALPREWQLWNESRVDRNKKIS
;
A
#
# COMPACT_ATOMS: atom_id res chain seq x y z
N MET A 1 -31.83 30.07 28.65
CA MET A 1 -30.89 28.97 28.93
C MET A 1 -30.26 28.59 27.60
N HIS A 2 -29.01 29.02 27.40
CA HIS A 2 -28.26 28.95 26.13
C HIS A 2 -27.75 27.52 25.91
N MET A 3 -28.07 26.90 24.77
CA MET A 3 -27.23 25.83 24.24
C MET A 3 -26.01 26.47 23.57
N PRO A 4 -24.78 25.95 23.77
CA PRO A 4 -23.65 26.44 23.00
C PRO A 4 -23.89 26.14 21.52
N SER A 5 -23.60 27.13 20.68
CA SER A 5 -23.57 27.02 19.22
C SER A 5 -22.62 25.92 18.77
N ASP A 6 -22.92 25.30 17.62
CA ASP A 6 -22.05 24.38 16.86
C ASP A 6 -20.73 25.05 16.41
N SER A 7 -19.93 25.56 17.34
CA SER A 7 -18.61 26.10 17.08
C SER A 7 -17.63 24.94 16.90
N GLU A 8 -17.31 24.71 15.63
CA GLU A 8 -16.00 24.23 15.15
C GLU A 8 -15.47 22.93 15.77
N LEU A 9 -16.22 21.85 15.65
CA LEU A 9 -15.62 20.51 15.65
C LEU A 9 -15.22 20.16 14.22
N ALA A 10 -13.97 20.44 13.87
CA ALA A 10 -13.35 19.90 12.67
C ALA A 10 -13.10 18.40 12.89
N SER A 11 -14.08 17.55 12.53
CA SER A 11 -13.79 16.13 12.37
C SER A 11 -12.77 15.97 11.26
N LEU A 12 -11.68 15.23 11.49
CA LEU A 12 -10.65 14.99 10.49
C LEU A 12 -11.31 14.31 9.27
N ALA A 13 -11.68 15.10 8.25
CA ALA A 13 -12.58 14.71 7.16
C ALA A 13 -12.04 13.55 6.30
N LEU A 14 -10.78 13.17 6.49
CA LEU A 14 -10.09 12.15 5.71
C LEU A 14 -10.53 10.71 6.06
N THR A 15 -11.12 10.48 7.23
CA THR A 15 -11.43 9.13 7.73
C THR A 15 -12.90 8.92 8.12
N HIS A 16 -13.81 9.80 7.69
CA HIS A 16 -15.22 9.73 8.07
C HIS A 16 -15.95 8.55 7.39
N VAL A 17 -15.72 7.34 7.90
CA VAL A 17 -16.38 6.11 7.46
C VAL A 17 -17.62 5.89 8.32
N TYR A 18 -18.78 6.08 7.72
CA TYR A 18 -20.06 5.73 8.32
C TYR A 18 -20.20 4.21 8.42
N TYR A 19 -20.58 3.73 9.61
CA TYR A 19 -20.97 2.36 9.88
C TYR A 19 -22.08 2.35 10.95
N ASN A 20 -22.86 1.28 11.02
CA ASN A 20 -23.87 1.12 12.07
C ASN A 20 -23.20 0.60 13.35
N PRO A 21 -23.21 1.33 14.48
CA PRO A 21 -22.56 0.87 15.71
C PRO A 21 -23.25 -0.34 16.36
N LYS A 22 -24.50 -0.63 15.99
CA LYS A 22 -25.23 -1.82 16.46
C LYS A 22 -24.91 -3.08 15.64
N ASP A 23 -24.16 -2.93 14.56
CA ASP A 23 -23.74 -4.03 13.70
C ASP A 23 -22.32 -4.50 14.08
N ILE A 24 -22.19 -5.79 14.38
CA ILE A 24 -20.96 -6.43 14.85
C ILE A 24 -19.84 -6.32 13.82
N LEU A 25 -20.16 -6.38 12.52
CA LEU A 25 -19.17 -6.32 11.45
C LEU A 25 -18.95 -4.88 10.93
N GLY A 26 -19.75 -3.92 11.37
CA GLY A 26 -19.67 -2.52 10.95
C GLY A 26 -18.34 -1.88 11.35
N LEU A 27 -17.95 -1.99 12.64
CA LEU A 27 -16.70 -1.42 13.15
C LEU A 27 -15.45 -2.08 12.51
N PRO A 28 -15.31 -3.42 12.48
CA PRO A 28 -14.19 -4.06 11.77
C PRO A 28 -14.09 -3.63 10.29
N SER A 29 -15.22 -3.55 9.60
CA SER A 29 -15.26 -3.12 8.19
C SER A 29 -14.82 -1.66 8.02
N ALA A 30 -15.19 -0.79 8.97
CA ALA A 30 -14.76 0.60 8.98
C ALA A 30 -13.25 0.74 9.25
N LEU A 31 -12.70 -0.05 10.17
CA LEU A 31 -11.26 -0.11 10.43
C LEU A 31 -10.48 -0.60 9.19
N LEU A 32 -10.99 -1.63 8.50
CA LEU A 32 -10.40 -2.11 7.24
C LEU A 32 -10.36 -1.00 6.18
N ALA A 33 -11.34 -0.11 6.15
CA ALA A 33 -11.35 1.02 5.20
C ALA A 33 -10.28 2.08 5.48
N LEU A 34 -9.61 2.04 6.64
CA LEU A 34 -8.49 2.92 7.01
C LEU A 34 -7.12 2.33 6.64
N LEU A 35 -7.06 1.07 6.20
CA LEU A 35 -5.80 0.41 5.86
C LEU A 35 -5.02 1.10 4.74
N PRO A 36 -5.62 1.61 3.64
CA PRO A 36 -4.86 2.36 2.65
C PRO A 36 -4.11 3.57 3.23
N GLN A 37 -4.75 4.32 4.14
CA GLN A 37 -4.13 5.44 4.83
C GLN A 37 -3.00 4.97 5.75
N ALA A 38 -3.21 3.89 6.51
CA ALA A 38 -2.17 3.29 7.33
C ALA A 38 -0.97 2.80 6.48
N LEU A 39 -1.22 2.26 5.29
CA LEU A 39 -0.18 1.86 4.34
C LEU A 39 0.60 3.04 3.78
N VAL A 40 -0.03 4.18 3.51
CA VAL A 40 0.68 5.41 3.15
C VAL A 40 1.65 5.84 4.26
N VAL A 41 1.20 5.79 5.52
CA VAL A 41 2.09 6.06 6.67
C VAL A 41 3.23 5.04 6.71
N ALA A 42 2.93 3.75 6.52
CA ALA A 42 3.93 2.69 6.49
C ALA A 42 4.98 2.91 5.37
N TYR A 43 4.56 3.34 4.18
CA TYR A 43 5.48 3.72 3.10
C TYR A 43 6.42 4.84 3.51
N VAL A 44 5.89 5.94 4.06
CA VAL A 44 6.71 7.09 4.48
C VAL A 44 7.72 6.67 5.55
N VAL A 45 7.29 5.89 6.54
CA VAL A 45 8.17 5.35 7.58
C VAL A 45 9.23 4.42 6.98
N ALA A 46 8.86 3.54 6.06
CA ALA A 46 9.80 2.63 5.40
C ALA A 46 10.82 3.39 4.55
N ILE A 47 10.41 4.40 3.78
CA ILE A 47 11.30 5.26 3.01
C ILE A 47 12.28 5.99 3.94
N TYR A 48 11.78 6.55 5.04
CA TYR A 48 12.61 7.29 6.00
C TYR A 48 13.67 6.40 6.67
N THR A 49 13.26 5.22 7.13
CA THR A 49 14.10 4.31 7.92
C THR A 49 15.01 3.41 7.08
N ARG A 50 14.52 2.95 5.92
CA ARG A 50 15.21 1.95 5.08
C ARG A 50 15.93 2.59 3.90
N ARG A 51 15.36 3.68 3.34
CA ARG A 51 15.91 4.44 2.21
C ARG A 51 16.18 3.57 0.98
N GLU A 52 15.33 2.56 0.81
CA GLU A 52 15.41 1.61 -0.30
C GLU A 52 14.70 2.20 -1.52
N VAL A 53 15.43 2.31 -2.63
CA VAL A 53 14.92 2.93 -3.87
C VAL A 53 13.68 2.22 -4.41
N GLU A 54 13.58 0.90 -4.23
CA GLU A 54 12.39 0.16 -4.64
C GLU A 54 11.16 0.50 -3.79
N VAL A 55 11.33 0.80 -2.50
CA VAL A 55 10.21 1.24 -1.65
C VAL A 55 9.75 2.62 -2.08
N CYS A 56 10.67 3.53 -2.41
CA CYS A 56 10.35 4.83 -3.02
C CYS A 56 9.59 4.64 -4.34
N TRP A 57 10.05 3.72 -5.18
CA TRP A 57 9.44 3.41 -6.48
C TRP A 57 8.04 2.83 -6.35
N MET A 58 7.86 1.88 -5.42
CA MET A 58 6.56 1.28 -5.13
C MET A 58 5.58 2.33 -4.59
N PHE A 59 6.04 3.24 -3.73
CA PHE A 59 5.21 4.33 -3.23
C PHE A 59 4.83 5.33 -4.33
N ALA A 60 5.78 5.71 -5.20
CA ALA A 60 5.49 6.53 -6.37
C ALA A 60 4.45 5.87 -7.29
N GLY A 61 4.54 4.55 -7.48
CA GLY A 61 3.54 3.76 -8.20
C GLY A 61 2.19 3.75 -7.53
N GLN A 62 2.13 3.65 -6.20
CA GLN A 62 0.89 3.71 -5.43
C GLN A 62 0.18 5.06 -5.63
N LEU A 63 0.92 6.18 -5.53
CA LEU A 63 0.39 7.53 -5.76
C LEU A 63 -0.05 7.72 -7.21
N SER A 64 0.74 7.23 -8.18
CA SER A 64 0.38 7.25 -9.59
C SER A 64 -0.88 6.43 -9.88
N CYS A 65 -1.05 5.27 -9.23
CA CYS A 65 -2.22 4.42 -9.36
C CYS A 65 -3.48 5.11 -8.79
N GLU A 66 -3.36 5.82 -7.66
CA GLU A 66 -4.46 6.61 -7.10
C GLU A 66 -4.82 7.80 -7.99
N ALA A 67 -3.83 8.50 -8.56
CA ALA A 67 -4.06 9.55 -9.54
C ALA A 67 -4.79 9.01 -10.78
N PHE A 68 -4.40 7.82 -11.26
CA PHE A 68 -5.08 7.15 -12.36
C PHE A 68 -6.54 6.78 -12.01
N ASN A 69 -6.79 6.26 -10.80
CA ASN A 69 -8.16 6.02 -10.32
C ASN A 69 -9.00 7.29 -10.34
N TRP A 70 -8.45 8.41 -9.85
CA TRP A 70 -9.10 9.71 -9.81
C TRP A 70 -9.46 10.24 -11.20
N ILE A 71 -8.59 10.01 -12.20
CA ILE A 71 -8.85 10.33 -13.61
C ILE A 71 -9.98 9.46 -14.15
N LEU A 72 -9.90 8.14 -13.96
CA LEU A 72 -10.92 7.20 -14.45
C LEU A 72 -12.30 7.50 -13.88
N LYS A 73 -12.39 7.85 -12.60
CA LYS A 73 -13.65 8.28 -11.97
C LYS A 73 -14.29 9.46 -12.68
N ARG A 74 -13.50 10.42 -13.17
CA ARG A 74 -13.99 11.59 -13.92
C ARG A 74 -14.36 11.29 -15.35
N ILE A 75 -13.85 10.22 -15.92
CA ILE A 75 -14.20 9.75 -17.25
C ILE A 75 -15.48 8.93 -17.19
N ILE A 76 -15.53 7.93 -16.30
CA ILE A 76 -16.62 6.94 -16.23
C ILE A 76 -17.86 7.52 -15.55
N LYS A 77 -17.68 8.33 -14.50
CA LYS A 77 -18.74 9.03 -13.77
C LYS A 77 -19.90 8.13 -13.28
N GLN A 78 -19.66 6.85 -13.05
CA GLN A 78 -20.70 5.94 -12.52
C GLN A 78 -21.02 6.30 -11.07
N ASP A 79 -22.31 6.33 -10.73
CA ASP A 79 -22.78 6.57 -9.38
C ASP A 79 -22.47 5.43 -8.40
N ARG A 80 -22.44 5.75 -7.11
CA ARG A 80 -22.36 4.77 -6.03
C ARG A 80 -23.73 4.08 -5.82
N PRO A 81 -23.76 2.84 -5.29
CA PRO A 81 -25.02 2.11 -5.11
C PRO A 81 -26.03 2.79 -4.19
N TYR A 82 -25.57 3.55 -3.19
CA TYR A 82 -26.44 4.36 -2.33
C TYR A 82 -25.93 5.79 -2.34
N SER A 83 -26.65 6.68 -3.03
CA SER A 83 -26.38 8.13 -3.11
C SER A 83 -26.98 8.92 -1.94
N VAL A 84 -27.44 8.24 -0.88
CA VAL A 84 -28.21 8.85 0.20
C VAL A 84 -27.34 9.84 0.98
N ALA A 85 -27.84 11.08 1.06
CA ALA A 85 -27.38 12.24 1.83
C ALA A 85 -26.11 12.02 2.68
N GLY A 86 -24.93 12.15 2.06
CA GLY A 86 -23.65 12.31 2.76
C GLY A 86 -22.75 11.07 2.85
N ILE A 87 -23.23 9.87 2.53
CA ILE A 87 -22.42 8.64 2.56
C ILE A 87 -21.62 8.53 1.25
N GLY A 88 -20.49 9.23 1.19
CA GLY A 88 -19.53 9.15 0.09
C GLY A 88 -19.82 10.10 -1.06
N LYS A 89 -19.20 11.28 -1.03
CA LYS A 89 -19.22 12.22 -2.17
C LYS A 89 -18.41 11.62 -3.35
N GLY A 90 -18.90 11.81 -4.58
CA GLY A 90 -18.20 11.50 -5.84
C GLY A 90 -18.48 10.12 -6.45
N TYR A 91 -17.86 9.87 -7.61
CA TYR A 91 -18.09 8.69 -8.46
C TYR A 91 -17.61 7.37 -7.85
N GLY A 92 -18.37 6.30 -8.09
CA GLY A 92 -18.16 4.97 -7.53
C GLY A 92 -17.22 4.06 -8.33
N MET A 93 -17.02 4.32 -9.62
CA MET A 93 -16.23 3.45 -10.52
C MET A 93 -14.91 4.09 -10.96
N PRO A 94 -13.77 3.39 -10.85
CA PRO A 94 -13.54 2.15 -10.09
C PRO A 94 -13.40 2.41 -8.58
N SER A 95 -13.60 1.39 -7.74
CA SER A 95 -13.32 1.48 -6.30
C SER A 95 -11.84 1.80 -6.06
N SER A 96 -11.54 2.94 -5.40
CA SER A 96 -10.16 3.37 -5.10
C SER A 96 -9.49 2.44 -4.09
N HIS A 97 -10.19 2.08 -3.00
CA HIS A 97 -9.69 1.10 -2.03
C HIS A 97 -9.31 -0.23 -2.67
N SER A 98 -10.15 -0.72 -3.59
CA SER A 98 -9.90 -2.00 -4.27
C SER A 98 -8.71 -1.91 -5.22
N GLN A 99 -8.61 -0.83 -5.99
CA GLN A 99 -7.48 -0.59 -6.88
C GLN A 99 -6.17 -0.39 -6.11
N PHE A 100 -6.20 0.37 -5.01
CA PHE A 100 -5.06 0.61 -4.13
C PHE A 100 -4.52 -0.71 -3.58
N MET A 101 -5.40 -1.52 -2.96
CA MET A 101 -5.01 -2.79 -2.33
C MET A 101 -4.57 -3.82 -3.36
N ALA A 102 -5.19 -3.86 -4.54
CA ALA A 102 -4.78 -4.76 -5.61
C ALA A 102 -3.40 -4.39 -6.17
N PHE A 103 -3.07 -3.10 -6.35
CA PHE A 103 -1.72 -2.67 -6.71
C PHE A 103 -0.71 -3.09 -5.63
N PHE A 104 -0.96 -2.71 -4.37
CA PHE A 104 -0.08 -3.01 -3.25
C PHE A 104 0.17 -4.53 -3.14
N GLY A 105 -0.92 -5.29 -3.12
CA GLY A 105 -0.89 -6.73 -2.96
C GLY A 105 -0.17 -7.42 -4.10
N THR A 106 -0.46 -7.04 -5.35
CA THR A 106 0.19 -7.60 -6.53
C THR A 106 1.69 -7.34 -6.52
N TYR A 107 2.11 -6.12 -6.20
CA TYR A 107 3.53 -5.77 -6.15
C TYR A 107 4.28 -6.60 -5.09
N ILE A 108 3.73 -6.73 -3.87
CA ILE A 108 4.33 -7.55 -2.82
C ILE A 108 4.34 -9.04 -3.20
N VAL A 109 3.26 -9.55 -3.80
CA VAL A 109 3.16 -10.94 -4.26
C VAL A 109 4.27 -11.22 -5.29
N LEU A 110 4.42 -10.37 -6.30
CA LEU A 110 5.49 -10.50 -7.30
C LEU A 110 6.87 -10.45 -6.65
N TYR A 111 7.09 -9.50 -5.75
CA TYR A 111 8.34 -9.40 -5.00
C TYR A 111 8.67 -10.70 -4.23
N VAL A 112 7.72 -11.22 -3.46
CA VAL A 112 7.91 -12.45 -2.65
C VAL A 112 8.11 -13.69 -3.53
N TYR A 113 7.41 -13.80 -4.65
CA TYR A 113 7.55 -14.96 -5.53
C TYR A 113 8.83 -14.93 -6.36
N LEU A 114 9.20 -13.76 -6.88
CA LEU A 114 10.29 -13.63 -7.86
C LEU A 114 11.65 -13.34 -7.22
N ARG A 115 11.68 -12.69 -6.05
CA ARG A 115 12.95 -12.28 -5.42
C ARG A 115 13.23 -12.92 -4.08
N CYS A 116 12.23 -13.35 -3.31
CA CYS A 116 12.46 -14.05 -2.05
C CYS A 116 12.57 -15.58 -2.25
N ILE A 117 13.23 -16.03 -3.31
CA ILE A 117 13.30 -17.47 -3.67
C ILE A 117 14.06 -18.30 -2.64
N ASN A 118 15.02 -17.68 -1.95
CA ASN A 118 15.84 -18.31 -0.92
C ASN A 118 15.15 -18.34 0.45
N SER A 119 14.05 -17.60 0.63
CA SER A 119 13.25 -17.71 1.86
C SER A 119 12.54 -19.06 1.91
N PRO A 120 12.39 -19.67 3.11
CA PRO A 120 11.57 -20.85 3.27
C PRO A 120 10.16 -20.67 2.72
N VAL A 121 9.65 -21.68 2.01
CA VAL A 121 8.35 -21.63 1.31
C VAL A 121 7.22 -21.24 2.27
N TYR A 122 7.23 -21.75 3.49
CA TYR A 122 6.19 -21.42 4.48
C TYR A 122 6.16 -19.92 4.80
N TRP A 123 7.30 -19.24 4.94
CA TRP A 123 7.34 -17.78 5.16
C TRP A 123 6.87 -17.00 3.94
N ARG A 124 7.20 -17.47 2.73
CA ARG A 124 6.68 -16.88 1.48
C ARG A 124 5.16 -16.99 1.42
N MET A 125 4.61 -18.18 1.71
CA MET A 125 3.17 -18.42 1.74
C MET A 125 2.47 -17.58 2.80
N LEU A 126 3.01 -17.49 4.02
CA LEU A 126 2.45 -16.66 5.08
C LEU A 126 2.39 -15.17 4.69
N ARG A 127 3.46 -14.63 4.10
CA ARG A 127 3.49 -13.24 3.59
C ARG A 127 2.42 -13.02 2.52
N VAL A 128 2.34 -13.91 1.54
CA VAL A 128 1.36 -13.84 0.44
C VAL A 128 -0.07 -13.94 0.97
N LEU A 129 -0.35 -14.93 1.83
CA LEU A 129 -1.67 -15.13 2.43
C LEU A 129 -2.08 -13.91 3.27
N GLY A 130 -1.17 -13.34 4.05
CA GLY A 130 -1.45 -12.15 4.86
C GLY A 130 -1.85 -10.94 3.99
N VAL A 131 -1.08 -10.68 2.94
CA VAL A 131 -1.35 -9.55 2.03
C VAL A 131 -2.61 -9.76 1.19
N VAL A 132 -2.80 -10.96 0.63
CA VAL A 132 -3.98 -11.28 -0.19
C VAL A 132 -5.25 -11.26 0.66
N SER A 133 -5.25 -11.91 1.83
CA SER A 133 -6.42 -11.93 2.72
C SER A 133 -6.80 -10.53 3.20
N THR A 134 -5.81 -9.70 3.54
CA THR A 134 -6.04 -8.30 3.92
C THR A 134 -6.62 -7.49 2.77
N SER A 135 -6.08 -7.64 1.56
CA SER A 135 -6.58 -6.96 0.35
C SER A 135 -8.02 -7.35 0.02
N VAL A 136 -8.34 -8.64 0.12
CA VAL A 136 -9.69 -9.18 -0.05
C VAL A 136 -10.63 -8.65 1.04
N ALA A 137 -10.20 -8.64 2.30
CA ALA A 137 -11.00 -8.13 3.41
C ALA A 137 -11.38 -6.65 3.22
N VAL A 138 -10.44 -5.81 2.77
CA VAL A 138 -10.73 -4.41 2.41
C VAL A 138 -11.75 -4.33 1.27
N CYS A 139 -11.61 -5.14 0.22
CA CYS A 139 -12.56 -5.14 -0.90
C CYS A 139 -13.98 -5.54 -0.45
N VAL A 140 -14.08 -6.60 0.36
CA VAL A 140 -15.35 -7.07 0.92
C VAL A 140 -15.95 -6.00 1.83
N SER A 141 -15.15 -5.30 2.64
CA SER A 141 -15.65 -4.23 3.51
C SER A 141 -16.29 -3.08 2.73
N ARG A 142 -15.82 -2.78 1.51
CA ARG A 142 -16.42 -1.74 0.65
C ARG A 142 -17.81 -2.13 0.15
N ILE A 143 -18.03 -3.41 -0.13
CA ILE A 143 -19.32 -3.95 -0.53
C ILE A 143 -20.23 -4.03 0.69
N TYR A 144 -19.72 -4.55 1.80
CA TYR A 144 -20.45 -4.75 3.06
C TYR A 144 -21.00 -3.43 3.61
N LEU A 145 -20.15 -2.39 3.67
CA LEU A 145 -20.56 -1.05 4.08
C LEU A 145 -21.34 -0.29 3.00
N THR A 146 -21.66 -0.94 1.88
CA THR A 146 -22.48 -0.39 0.79
C THR A 146 -21.90 0.84 0.07
N TYR A 147 -20.58 1.06 0.18
CA TYR A 147 -19.91 2.18 -0.50
C TYR A 147 -19.69 1.95 -2.00
N HIS A 148 -19.63 0.68 -2.42
CA HIS A 148 -19.34 0.26 -3.79
C HIS A 148 -20.13 -1.00 -4.17
N THR A 149 -20.46 -1.13 -5.46
CA THR A 149 -21.01 -2.38 -6.01
C THR A 149 -19.90 -3.42 -6.21
N ARG A 150 -20.30 -4.67 -6.44
CA ARG A 150 -19.37 -5.76 -6.79
C ARG A 150 -18.56 -5.41 -8.04
N ASP A 151 -19.21 -4.89 -9.08
CA ASP A 151 -18.57 -4.53 -10.34
C ASP A 151 -17.53 -3.41 -10.16
N GLN A 152 -17.84 -2.41 -9.34
CA GLN A 152 -16.92 -1.32 -9.01
C GLN A 152 -15.66 -1.81 -8.30
N VAL A 153 -15.83 -2.78 -7.41
CA VAL A 153 -14.72 -3.44 -6.70
C VAL A 153 -13.91 -4.30 -7.68
N MET A 154 -14.56 -5.13 -8.49
CA MET A 154 -13.87 -6.02 -9.43
C MET A 154 -13.07 -5.26 -10.49
N VAL A 155 -13.60 -4.17 -11.04
CA VAL A 155 -12.84 -3.34 -11.99
C VAL A 155 -11.69 -2.62 -11.29
N GLY A 156 -11.88 -2.14 -10.06
CA GLY A 156 -10.78 -1.62 -9.25
C GLY A 156 -9.67 -2.65 -9.06
N VAL A 157 -10.01 -3.88 -8.68
CA VAL A 157 -9.04 -4.98 -8.54
C VAL A 157 -8.32 -5.26 -9.85
N ALA A 158 -9.04 -5.40 -10.97
CA ALA A 158 -8.45 -5.70 -12.27
C ALA A 158 -7.43 -4.63 -12.70
N ILE A 159 -7.80 -3.35 -12.58
CA ILE A 159 -6.92 -2.23 -12.92
C ILE A 159 -5.72 -2.19 -11.98
N GLY A 160 -5.93 -2.32 -10.67
CA GLY A 160 -4.86 -2.27 -9.68
C GLY A 160 -3.83 -3.38 -9.87
N THR A 161 -4.30 -4.61 -10.13
CA THR A 161 -3.44 -5.75 -10.44
C THR A 161 -2.63 -5.53 -11.72
N MET A 162 -3.28 -5.12 -12.81
CA MET A 162 -2.58 -4.83 -14.06
C MET A 162 -1.52 -3.73 -13.87
N TYR A 163 -1.88 -2.65 -13.19
CA TYR A 163 -0.97 -1.55 -12.89
C TYR A 163 0.22 -2.02 -12.04
N GLY A 164 -0.02 -2.85 -11.02
CA GLY A 164 1.01 -3.43 -10.17
C GLY A 164 2.00 -4.31 -10.94
N ILE A 165 1.51 -5.16 -11.84
CA ILE A 165 2.36 -5.98 -12.72
C ILE A 165 3.23 -5.09 -13.60
N LEU A 166 2.64 -4.11 -14.28
CA LEU A 166 3.37 -3.22 -15.17
C LEU A 166 4.43 -2.40 -14.42
N TRP A 167 4.07 -1.84 -13.26
CA TRP A 167 4.97 -1.00 -12.46
C TRP A 167 6.16 -1.78 -11.88
N TYR A 168 5.90 -3.02 -11.43
CA TYR A 168 6.94 -3.93 -10.94
C TYR A 168 7.92 -4.30 -12.05
N ASN A 169 7.41 -4.69 -13.23
CA ASN A 169 8.25 -5.04 -14.37
C ASN A 169 9.04 -3.83 -14.89
N PHE A 170 8.43 -2.64 -14.89
CA PHE A 170 9.12 -1.42 -15.30
C PHE A 170 10.31 -1.13 -14.38
N PHE A 171 10.18 -1.33 -13.07
CA PHE A 171 11.31 -1.24 -12.14
C PHE A 171 12.44 -2.22 -12.48
N ASN A 172 12.10 -3.48 -12.76
CA ASN A 172 13.09 -4.50 -13.15
C ASN A 172 13.81 -4.14 -14.45
N ILE A 173 13.09 -3.59 -15.44
CA ILE A 173 13.68 -3.10 -16.68
C ILE A 173 14.65 -1.96 -16.39
N MET A 174 14.26 -1.00 -15.55
CA MET A 174 15.15 0.10 -15.14
C MET A 174 16.41 -0.41 -14.42
N LYS A 175 16.30 -1.44 -13.58
CA LYS A 175 17.46 -2.10 -12.96
C LYS A 175 18.36 -2.75 -14.01
N TYR A 176 17.78 -3.52 -14.92
CA TYR A 176 18.51 -4.19 -16.00
C TYR A 176 19.26 -3.20 -16.91
N MET A 177 18.65 -2.06 -17.21
CA MET A 177 19.24 -1.00 -18.02
C MET A 177 20.28 -0.14 -17.26
N GLY A 178 20.53 -0.41 -15.97
CA GLY A 178 21.46 0.38 -15.14
C GLY A 178 20.92 1.77 -14.76
N LEU A 179 19.64 2.07 -15.02
CA LEU A 179 19.03 3.36 -14.69
C LEU A 179 18.90 3.57 -13.18
N VAL A 180 18.68 2.49 -12.43
CA VAL A 180 18.62 2.56 -10.96
C VAL A 180 19.98 2.91 -10.37
N ASP A 181 21.05 2.24 -10.81
CA ASP A 181 22.41 2.54 -10.36
C ASP A 181 22.82 3.97 -10.74
N TRP A 182 22.54 4.39 -11.99
CA TRP A 182 22.74 5.77 -12.42
C TRP A 182 21.99 6.78 -11.55
N THR A 183 20.77 6.45 -11.12
CA THR A 183 19.96 7.29 -10.23
C THR A 183 20.58 7.38 -8.82
N LEU A 184 21.07 6.26 -8.30
CA LEU A 184 21.74 6.18 -7.00
C LEU A 184 23.08 6.91 -6.97
N ASP A 185 23.75 7.03 -8.12
CA ASP A 185 25.00 7.77 -8.25
C ASP A 185 24.84 9.30 -8.24
N GLN A 186 23.62 9.81 -8.37
CA GLN A 186 23.37 11.25 -8.34
C GLN A 186 23.67 11.85 -6.95
N PRO A 187 24.19 13.10 -6.88
CA PRO A 187 24.56 13.73 -5.61
C PRO A 187 23.43 13.77 -4.58
N ILE A 188 22.20 13.98 -5.04
CA ILE A 188 21.00 14.02 -4.19
C ILE A 188 20.73 12.63 -3.58
N ALA A 189 20.79 11.57 -4.38
CA ALA A 189 20.56 10.20 -3.90
C ALA A 189 21.62 9.80 -2.87
N ARG A 190 22.88 10.17 -3.11
CA ARG A 190 24.00 9.96 -2.17
C ARG A 190 23.84 10.78 -0.89
N TYR A 191 23.43 12.04 -0.99
CA TYR A 191 23.16 12.91 0.16
C TYR A 191 22.10 12.31 1.08
N PHE A 192 21.07 11.69 0.52
CA PHE A 192 20.03 11.01 1.29
C PHE A 192 20.36 9.54 1.63
N TRP A 193 21.55 9.02 1.29
CA TRP A 193 21.92 7.61 1.47
C TRP A 193 20.86 6.64 0.92
N LEU A 194 20.30 6.96 -0.25
CA LEU A 194 19.45 6.01 -0.97
C LEU A 194 20.30 4.80 -1.40
N LYS A 195 19.68 3.62 -1.35
CA LYS A 195 20.34 2.36 -1.66
C LYS A 195 19.38 1.37 -2.31
N ASP A 196 19.95 0.35 -2.94
CA ASP A 196 19.24 -0.82 -3.45
C ASP A 196 19.85 -2.08 -2.84
N THR A 197 19.40 -2.45 -1.64
CA THR A 197 19.83 -3.70 -0.99
C THR A 197 18.80 -4.81 -1.11
N ILE A 198 17.61 -4.49 -1.63
CA ILE A 198 16.50 -5.41 -1.86
C ILE A 198 16.69 -6.17 -3.18
N ILE A 199 17.83 -6.85 -3.31
CA ILE A 199 18.14 -7.71 -4.46
C ILE A 199 17.54 -9.13 -4.23
N ASP A 200 17.45 -9.56 -2.98
CA ASP A 200 16.85 -10.82 -2.48
C ASP A 200 16.23 -10.55 -1.09
N ASP A 201 15.73 -11.57 -0.38
CA ASP A 201 15.29 -11.47 1.01
C ASP A 201 16.40 -10.86 1.88
N ALA A 202 16.27 -9.57 2.18
CA ALA A 202 17.31 -8.80 2.86
C ALA A 202 17.47 -9.20 4.33
N LEU A 203 16.41 -9.73 4.96
CA LEU A 203 16.39 -10.01 6.40
C LEU A 203 17.47 -11.03 6.86
N PRO A 204 17.63 -12.20 6.22
CA PRO A 204 18.71 -13.12 6.55
C PRO A 204 20.10 -12.47 6.46
N ARG A 205 20.35 -11.70 5.39
CA ARG A 205 21.63 -11.02 5.18
C ARG A 205 21.90 -9.97 6.24
N GLU A 206 20.90 -9.15 6.58
CA GLU A 206 21.03 -8.14 7.63
C GLU A 206 21.30 -8.76 9.00
N TRP A 207 20.65 -9.88 9.31
CA TRP A 207 20.89 -10.62 10.54
C TRP A 207 22.33 -11.18 10.60
N GLN A 208 22.83 -11.71 9.48
CA GLN A 208 24.21 -12.19 9.38
C GLN A 208 25.22 -11.07 9.62
N LEU A 209 25.08 -9.93 8.94
CA LEU A 209 25.94 -8.75 9.11
C LEU A 209 25.95 -8.23 10.56
N TRP A 210 24.79 -8.21 11.21
CA TRP A 210 24.69 -7.85 12.62
C TRP A 210 25.42 -8.85 13.52
N ASN A 211 25.29 -10.15 13.25
CA ASN A 211 25.93 -11.19 14.05
C ASN A 211 27.46 -11.17 13.91
N GLU A 212 27.98 -10.98 12.70
CA GLU A 212 29.42 -10.79 12.45
C GLU A 212 29.95 -9.57 13.21
N SER A 213 29.26 -8.43 13.08
CA SER A 213 29.60 -7.21 13.81
C SER A 213 29.60 -7.39 15.33
N ARG A 214 28.74 -8.27 15.86
CA ARG A 214 28.66 -8.58 17.29
C ARG A 214 29.85 -9.42 17.74
N VAL A 215 30.26 -10.42 16.96
CA VAL A 215 31.44 -11.25 17.26
C VAL A 215 32.71 -10.41 17.27
N ASP A 216 32.88 -9.52 16.28
CA ASP A 216 34.06 -8.66 16.19
C ASP A 216 34.14 -7.64 17.33
N ARG A 217 33.01 -7.10 17.80
CA ARG A 217 32.98 -6.28 19.02
C ARG A 217 33.46 -7.05 20.24
N ASN A 218 33.02 -8.29 20.40
CA ASN A 218 33.41 -9.11 21.55
C ASN A 218 34.91 -9.44 21.54
N LYS A 219 35.50 -9.71 20.36
CA LYS A 219 36.94 -9.93 20.20
C LYS A 219 37.79 -8.70 20.53
N LYS A 220 37.26 -7.48 20.36
CA LYS A 220 37.98 -6.23 20.70
C LYS A 220 37.95 -5.91 22.19
N ILE A 221 37.09 -6.57 22.96
CA ILE A 221 36.90 -6.33 24.41
C ILE A 221 37.62 -7.39 25.25
N SER A 222 37.91 -8.57 24.68
CA SER A 222 38.75 -9.63 25.26
C SER A 222 40.23 -9.39 25.02
#